data_AF-A0A7I7XPW3-F1
#
_entry.id   AF-A0A7I7XPW3-F1
#
_cell.length_a   1.000
_cell.length_b   1.000
_cell.length_c   1.000
_cell.angle_alpha   90.00
_cell.angle_beta   90.00
_cell.angle_gamma   90.00
#
_symmetry.space_group_name_H-M   'P 1'
#
loop_
_entity.id
_entity.type
_entity.pdbx_description
1 polymer ?
#
loop_
_entity_poly.entity_id
_entity_poly.type
_entity_poly.pdbx_seq_one_letter_code
_entity_poly.pdbx_strand_id
1 'polypeptide(L)'
;MLARRDEYASETGRVVVDSFDRHLLQFVLTWTPFGGPADEDTFPRFGLRASVVHDRFIAIANSVGSQLSTLDHDDADLVRRAQAHLHEARPVSAPAGHASDRTFG
;
A
#
# COMPACT_ATOMS: atom_id res chain seq x y z
N MET A 1 34.63 1.73 -34.15
CA MET A 1 33.65 2.84 -34.07
C MET A 1 32.90 2.69 -32.75
N LEU A 2 33.24 3.53 -31.76
CA LEU A 2 32.48 3.64 -30.51
C LEU A 2 31.30 4.60 -30.70
N ALA A 3 30.25 4.34 -29.92
CA ALA A 3 29.17 5.24 -29.51
C ALA A 3 28.01 5.48 -30.49
N ARG A 4 26.84 4.91 -30.15
CA ARG A 4 25.77 5.73 -29.57
C ARG A 4 25.03 4.91 -28.53
N ARG A 5 25.58 4.92 -27.32
CA ARG A 5 24.99 4.37 -26.10
C ARG A 5 24.36 5.55 -25.35
N ASP A 6 23.47 6.24 -26.04
CA ASP A 6 22.96 7.57 -25.68
C ASP A 6 21.45 7.58 -25.92
N GLU A 7 20.71 6.86 -25.08
CA GLU A 7 19.24 6.98 -24.97
C GLU A 7 18.70 6.46 -23.61
N TYR A 8 19.53 6.46 -22.56
CA TYR A 8 19.07 6.45 -21.18
C TYR A 8 19.20 7.86 -20.58
N ALA A 9 19.01 8.88 -21.41
CA ALA A 9 18.95 10.26 -20.99
C ALA A 9 17.68 10.44 -20.15
N SER A 10 17.85 10.28 -18.83
CA SER A 10 17.16 11.09 -17.84
C SER A 10 15.65 10.90 -17.73
N GLU A 11 15.20 9.69 -17.40
CA GLU A 11 13.94 9.54 -16.65
C GLU A 11 14.20 9.81 -15.16
N THR A 12 14.86 10.93 -14.88
CA THR A 12 15.19 11.38 -13.54
C THR A 12 13.95 12.08 -12.98
N GLY A 13 13.14 11.35 -12.22
CA GLY A 13 12.32 11.94 -11.15
C GLY A 13 10.80 11.79 -11.22
N ARG A 14 10.23 11.06 -12.20
CA ARG A 14 8.82 10.68 -12.12
C ARG A 14 8.67 9.38 -11.36
N VAL A 15 7.93 9.42 -10.26
CA VAL A 15 7.50 8.19 -9.60
C VAL A 15 6.38 7.60 -10.41
N VAL A 16 6.62 6.43 -10.98
CA VAL A 16 5.59 5.67 -11.69
C VAL A 16 5.11 4.58 -10.73
N VAL A 17 3.79 4.54 -10.48
CA VAL A 17 3.15 3.42 -9.80
C VAL A 17 3.05 2.29 -10.83
N ASP A 18 3.78 1.21 -10.59
CA ASP A 18 3.71 0.05 -11.47
C ASP A 18 2.31 -0.59 -11.42
N SER A 19 1.98 -1.36 -12.45
CA SER A 19 0.70 -2.08 -12.54
C SER A 19 0.45 -3.01 -11.34
N PHE A 20 1.50 -3.62 -10.77
CA PHE A 20 1.37 -4.41 -9.56
C PHE A 20 0.98 -3.55 -8.35
N ASP A 21 1.65 -2.42 -8.17
CA ASP A 21 1.41 -1.49 -7.05
C ASP A 21 0.00 -0.91 -7.13
N ARG A 22 -0.45 -0.53 -8.34
CA ARG A 22 -1.81 -0.06 -8.59
C ARG A 22 -2.84 -1.11 -8.18
N HIS A 23 -2.64 -2.36 -8.59
CA HIS A 23 -3.55 -3.46 -8.25
C HIS A 23 -3.54 -3.74 -6.73
N LEU A 24 -2.38 -3.69 -6.09
CA LEU A 24 -2.27 -3.89 -4.65
C LEU A 24 -3.00 -2.78 -3.86
N LEU A 25 -2.78 -1.51 -4.23
CA LEU A 25 -3.47 -0.36 -3.61
C LEU A 25 -4.99 -0.47 -3.77
N GLN A 26 -5.47 -0.73 -4.98
CA GLN A 26 -6.90 -0.91 -5.26
C GLN A 26 -7.50 -2.06 -4.47
N PHE A 27 -6.78 -3.18 -4.39
CA PHE A 27 -7.23 -4.35 -3.65
C PHE A 27 -7.42 -4.00 -2.17
N VAL A 28 -6.40 -3.50 -1.48
CA VAL A 28 -6.51 -3.13 -0.06
C VAL A 28 -7.60 -2.08 0.16
N LEU A 29 -7.70 -1.08 -0.72
CA LEU A 29 -8.76 -0.07 -0.65
C LEU A 29 -10.17 -0.65 -0.80
N THR A 30 -10.35 -1.70 -1.60
CA THR A 30 -11.66 -2.38 -1.73
C THR A 30 -12.07 -3.09 -0.44
N TRP A 31 -11.09 -3.51 0.37
CA TRP A 31 -11.32 -4.19 1.65
C TRP A 31 -11.52 -3.25 2.84
N THR A 32 -11.44 -1.93 2.63
CA THR A 32 -11.59 -0.91 3.69
C THR A 32 -12.85 -1.05 4.54
N PRO A 33 -14.06 -1.28 4.01
CA PRO A 33 -15.26 -1.42 4.84
C PRO A 33 -15.33 -2.76 5.60
N PHE A 34 -14.46 -3.72 5.29
CA PHE A 34 -14.50 -5.09 5.85
C PHE A 34 -13.38 -5.37 6.85
N GLY A 35 -12.55 -4.38 7.20
CA GLY A 35 -11.46 -4.55 8.16
C GLY A 35 -10.13 -5.04 7.58
N GLY A 36 -10.00 -5.04 6.25
CA GLY A 36 -8.78 -5.44 5.54
C GLY A 36 -8.80 -6.90 5.04
N PRO A 37 -7.94 -7.23 4.06
CA PRO A 37 -7.92 -8.57 3.46
C PRO A 37 -7.20 -9.60 4.33
N ALA A 38 -7.67 -10.85 4.33
CA ALA A 38 -7.02 -11.96 5.02
C ALA A 38 -5.97 -12.66 4.13
N ASP A 39 -5.22 -13.59 4.72
CA ASP A 39 -4.24 -14.43 4.00
C ASP A 39 -4.93 -15.22 2.87
N GLU A 40 -6.16 -15.70 3.11
CA GLU A 40 -6.95 -16.48 2.15
C GLU A 40 -7.31 -15.67 0.88
N ASP A 41 -7.41 -14.35 0.99
CA ASP A 41 -7.71 -13.46 -0.14
C ASP A 41 -6.44 -12.95 -0.85
N THR A 42 -5.36 -12.77 -0.09
CA THR A 42 -4.10 -12.18 -0.57
C THR A 42 -3.18 -13.18 -1.26
N PHE A 43 -3.09 -14.40 -0.74
CA PHE A 43 -2.22 -15.43 -1.31
C PHE A 43 -2.59 -15.82 -2.75
N PRO A 44 -3.86 -16.11 -3.09
CA PRO A 44 -4.23 -16.50 -4.45
C PRO A 44 -3.99 -15.40 -5.48
N ARG A 45 -4.01 -14.13 -5.05
CA ARG A 45 -3.93 -12.97 -5.95
C ARG A 45 -2.52 -12.42 -6.10
N PHE A 46 -1.74 -12.40 -5.02
CA PHE A 46 -0.42 -11.77 -4.98
C PHE A 46 0.72 -12.74 -4.66
N GLY A 47 0.41 -13.97 -4.21
CA GLY A 47 1.42 -14.91 -3.69
C GLY A 47 2.05 -14.45 -2.37
N LEU A 48 1.42 -13.49 -1.68
CA LEU A 48 1.93 -12.86 -0.46
C LEU A 48 0.92 -13.01 0.68
N ARG A 49 1.43 -13.06 1.91
CA ARG A 49 0.62 -12.94 3.13
C ARG A 49 -0.01 -11.56 3.25
N ALA A 50 -1.13 -11.46 3.93
CA ALA A 50 -1.83 -10.21 4.22
C ALA A 50 -0.93 -9.20 4.92
N SER A 51 -0.07 -9.64 5.85
CA SER A 51 0.89 -8.76 6.51
C SER A 51 1.90 -8.14 5.54
N VAL A 52 2.39 -8.91 4.56
CA VAL A 52 3.34 -8.43 3.55
C VAL A 52 2.64 -7.52 2.54
N VAL A 53 1.39 -7.83 2.18
CA VAL A 53 0.56 -6.94 1.35
C VAL A 53 0.33 -5.61 2.06
N HIS A 54 0.02 -5.63 3.35
CA HIS A 54 -0.19 -4.42 4.14
C HIS A 54 1.09 -3.59 4.31
N ASP A 55 2.24 -4.22 4.54
CA ASP A 55 3.53 -3.54 4.61
C ASP A 55 3.87 -2.85 3.28
N ARG A 56 3.67 -3.55 2.15
CA ARG A 56 3.84 -2.97 0.81
C ARG A 56 2.87 -1.82 0.56
N PHE A 57 1.61 -1.96 0.96
CA PHE A 57 0.62 -0.89 0.86
C PHE A 57 1.09 0.38 1.57
N ILE A 58 1.57 0.25 2.81
CA ILE A 58 2.15 1.36 3.59
C ILE A 58 3.36 1.97 2.88
N ALA A 59 4.28 1.13 2.41
CA ALA A 59 5.51 1.58 1.75
C ALA A 59 5.20 2.39 0.49
N ILE A 60 4.30 1.90 -0.36
CA ILE A 60 3.88 2.57 -1.59
C ILE A 60 3.16 3.88 -1.27
N ALA A 61 2.18 3.86 -0.38
CA ALA A 61 1.41 5.06 -0.02
C ALA A 61 2.29 6.19 0.55
N ASN A 62 3.32 5.85 1.34
CA ASN A 62 4.26 6.83 1.89
C ASN A 62 5.31 7.29 0.88
N SER A 63 5.92 6.36 0.15
CA SER A 63 6.99 6.68 -0.81
C SER A 63 6.47 7.50 -1.99
N VAL A 64 5.30 7.14 -2.51
CA VAL A 64 4.69 7.80 -3.66
C VAL A 64 3.97 9.09 -3.24
N GLY A 65 3.45 9.15 -2.01
CA GLY A 65 2.77 10.31 -1.47
C GLY A 65 3.62 11.59 -1.45
N SER A 66 4.93 11.48 -1.25
CA SER A 66 5.85 12.62 -1.31
C SER A 66 6.05 13.19 -2.72
N GLN A 67 5.65 12.45 -3.77
CA GLN A 67 5.86 12.81 -5.17
C GLN A 67 4.54 12.87 -5.96
N LEU A 68 3.42 13.06 -5.25
CA LEU A 68 2.06 13.04 -5.80
C LEU A 68 1.87 13.96 -7.02
N SER A 69 2.54 15.12 -7.03
CA SER A 69 2.49 16.11 -8.11
C SER A 69 3.07 15.63 -9.45
N THR A 70 3.79 14.50 -9.44
CA THR A 70 4.45 13.93 -10.61
C THR A 70 3.69 12.74 -11.21
N LEU A 71 2.66 12.25 -10.50
CA LEU A 71 1.80 11.17 -10.97
C LEU A 71 0.70 11.69 -11.87
N ASP A 72 0.16 10.77 -12.67
CA ASP A 72 -1.10 11.00 -13.35
C ASP A 72 -2.26 11.16 -12.33
N HIS A 73 -3.35 11.78 -12.76
CA HIS A 73 -4.51 12.06 -11.93
C HIS A 73 -5.08 10.80 -11.26
N ASP A 74 -5.18 9.69 -11.99
CA ASP A 74 -5.75 8.44 -11.47
C ASP A 74 -4.86 7.84 -10.38
N ASP A 75 -3.55 7.81 -10.59
CA ASP A 75 -2.60 7.28 -9.60
C ASP A 75 -2.48 8.21 -8.38
N ALA A 76 -2.53 9.53 -8.59
CA ALA A 76 -2.54 10.51 -7.50
C ALA A 76 -3.79 10.38 -6.61
N ASP A 77 -4.97 10.16 -7.20
CA ASP A 77 -6.21 9.91 -6.45
C ASP A 77 -6.13 8.59 -5.66
N LEU A 78 -5.62 7.52 -6.28
CA LEU A 78 -5.46 6.23 -5.64
C LEU A 78 -4.53 6.31 -4.42
N VAL A 79 -3.40 6.99 -4.55
CA VAL A 79 -2.44 7.19 -3.45
C VAL A 79 -3.03 8.07 -2.35
N ARG A 80 -3.79 9.12 -2.69
CA ARG A 80 -4.49 9.94 -1.68
C ARG A 80 -5.47 9.13 -0.84
N ARG A 81 -6.26 8.27 -1.48
CA ARG A 81 -7.19 7.38 -0.78
C ARG A 81 -6.44 6.40 0.11
N ALA A 82 -5.32 5.86 -0.37
CA ALA A 82 -4.47 4.98 0.42
C ALA A 82 -3.90 5.69 1.65
N GLN A 83 -3.42 6.93 1.51
CA GLN A 83 -2.95 7.72 2.65
C GLN A 83 -4.07 8.03 3.64
N ALA A 84 -5.25 8.45 3.16
CA ALA A 84 -6.41 8.68 4.02
C ALA A 84 -6.76 7.43 4.83
N HIS A 85 -6.74 6.26 4.19
CA HIS A 85 -6.96 4.98 4.88
C HIS A 85 -5.90 4.71 5.97
N LEU A 86 -4.62 4.99 5.72
CA LEU A 86 -3.57 4.85 6.76
C LEU A 86 -3.76 5.82 7.93
N HIS A 87 -4.26 7.03 7.66
CA HIS A 87 -4.58 8.00 8.70
C HIS A 87 -5.79 7.57 9.54
N GLU A 88 -6.81 6.98 8.94
CA GLU A 88 -7.99 6.45 9.63
C GLU A 88 -7.68 5.14 10.38
N ALA A 89 -6.87 4.28 9.79
CA ALA A 89 -6.38 3.03 10.38
C ALA A 89 -5.28 3.25 11.42
N ARG A 90 -5.01 4.51 11.82
CA ARG A 90 -4.25 4.85 13.02
C ARG A 90 -5.23 5.03 14.19
N PRO A 91 -5.70 3.97 14.86
CA PRO A 91 -6.29 4.13 16.16
C PRO A 91 -5.18 4.56 17.14
N VAL A 92 -5.51 5.56 17.96
CA VAL A 92 -4.91 5.79 19.27
C VAL A 92 -4.57 4.45 19.93
N SER A 93 -3.35 4.36 20.46
CA SER A 93 -2.81 3.21 21.17
C SER A 93 -3.86 2.42 21.95
N ALA A 94 -3.88 1.11 21.71
CA ALA A 94 -4.48 0.15 22.61
C ALA A 94 -3.96 0.34 24.06
N PRO A 95 -4.79 0.04 25.07
CA PRO A 95 -4.37 -0.86 26.10
C PRO A 95 -4.85 -2.25 25.70
N ALA A 96 -3.90 -3.14 25.46
CA ALA A 96 -4.14 -4.58 25.44
C ALA A 96 -4.52 -5.02 26.88
N GLY A 97 -5.72 -4.68 27.30
CA GLY A 97 -6.43 -5.32 28.40
C GLY A 97 -7.12 -6.57 27.88
N HIS A 98 -6.34 -7.53 27.36
CA HIS A 98 -6.83 -8.91 27.25
C HIS A 98 -6.68 -9.56 28.64
N ALA A 99 -7.37 -8.98 29.63
CA ALA A 99 -7.72 -9.68 30.84
C ALA A 99 -8.75 -10.72 30.43
N SER A 100 -8.27 -11.87 29.98
CA SER A 100 -9.06 -13.09 30.00
C SER A 100 -9.35 -13.39 31.47
N ASP A 101 -10.46 -12.84 31.96
CA ASP A 101 -11.24 -13.41 33.03
C ASP A 101 -11.59 -14.84 32.60
N ARG A 102 -10.73 -15.79 33.00
CA ARG A 102 -11.09 -17.19 33.10
C ARG A 102 -11.45 -17.44 34.55
N THR A 103 -12.58 -16.89 34.97
CA THR A 103 -13.32 -17.43 36.10
C THR A 103 -14.15 -18.60 35.58
N PHE A 104 -13.65 -19.82 35.78
CA PHE A 104 -14.45 -21.03 35.69
C PHE A 104 -14.09 -21.95 36.86
N GLY A 105 -15.07 -22.17 37.73
CA GLY A 105 -15.25 -23.37 38.55
C GLY A 105 -14.42 -23.47 39.82
#